data_AF-W0GNI2-F1
#
_entry.id   AF-W0GNI2-F1
#
_cell.length_a   1.000
_cell.length_b   1.000
_cell.length_c   1.000
_cell.angle_alpha   90.00
_cell.angle_beta   90.00
_cell.angle_gamma   90.00
#
_symmetry.space_group_name_H-M   'P 1'
#
loop_
_entity.id
_entity.type
_entity.pdbx_description
1 polymer ?
#
loop_
_entity_poly.entity_id
_entity_poly.type
_entity_poly.pdbx_seq_one_letter_code
_entity_poly.pdbx_strand_id
1 'polypeptide(L)'
;MRALKNTLEVQKLQQLTFVHAFDDEDVISGQGTIGLELIEQIQGLYTIIVPVGGGGLILGIAIAAKTLNLEIKIIGVEVENVPSLTKAFQFGKSIEVEPSKTIADGINVQKIGLITFEICKQYVAEIVTVSEKRG
;
A
#
# COMPACT_ATOMS: atom_id res chain seq x y z
N MET A 1 2.20 0.03 18.31
CA MET A 1 2.33 1.32 19.01
C MET A 1 3.62 1.47 19.83
N ARG A 2 3.91 0.64 20.85
CA ARG A 2 5.12 0.79 21.70
C ARG A 2 6.45 0.65 20.94
N ALA A 3 6.58 -0.31 20.03
CA ALA A 3 7.80 -0.54 19.26
C ALA A 3 8.16 0.65 18.36
N LEU A 4 7.21 1.14 17.54
CA LEU A 4 7.43 2.30 16.66
C LEU A 4 7.82 3.55 17.46
N LYS A 5 7.15 3.82 18.58
CA LYS A 5 7.49 4.95 19.46
C LYS A 5 8.94 4.86 19.94
N ASN A 6 9.34 3.70 20.44
CA ASN A 6 10.72 3.47 20.88
C ASN A 6 11.72 3.64 19.73
N THR A 7 11.41 3.13 18.53
CA THR A 7 12.28 3.29 17.35
C THR A 7 12.47 4.76 17.00
N LEU A 8 11.40 5.56 17.01
CA LEU A 8 11.48 7.00 16.73
C LEU A 8 12.23 7.76 17.83
N GLU A 9 12.16 7.32 19.09
CA GLU A 9 12.96 7.90 20.18
C GLU A 9 14.45 7.59 20.01
N VAL A 10 14.82 6.33 19.76
CA VAL A 10 16.21 5.92 19.50
C VAL A 10 16.76 6.65 18.28
N GLN A 11 15.96 6.76 17.22
CA GLN A 11 16.33 7.47 16.00
C GLN A 11 16.74 8.92 16.29
N LYS A 12 15.94 9.65 17.09
CA LYS A 12 16.25 11.02 17.49
C LYS A 12 17.48 11.11 18.38
N LEU A 13 17.59 10.24 19.38
CA LEU A 13 18.70 10.25 20.34
C LEU A 13 20.05 9.94 19.69
N GLN A 14 20.05 9.06 18.68
CA GLN A 14 21.26 8.58 18.03
C GLN A 14 21.49 9.22 16.65
N GLN A 15 20.65 10.17 16.22
CA GLN A 15 20.70 10.82 14.91
C GLN A 15 20.74 9.83 13.74
N LEU A 16 19.93 8.76 13.84
CA LEU A 16 19.85 7.74 12.80
C LEU A 16 18.87 8.16 11.70
N THR A 17 18.99 7.52 10.54
CA THR A 17 17.99 7.62 9.48
C THR A 17 16.89 6.58 9.76
N PHE A 18 15.63 7.03 9.81
CA PHE A 18 14.49 6.11 9.89
C PHE A 18 14.11 5.66 8.48
N VAL A 19 14.19 4.36 8.22
CA VAL A 19 13.71 3.79 6.95
C VAL A 19 12.26 3.38 7.15
N HIS A 20 11.33 4.10 6.51
CA HIS A 20 9.90 3.76 6.60
C HIS A 20 9.61 2.50 5.79
N ALA A 21 8.69 1.66 6.26
CA ALA A 21 8.36 0.42 5.55
C ALA A 21 7.56 0.60 4.24
N PHE A 22 7.09 1.82 3.91
CA PHE A 22 6.18 2.05 2.76
C PHE A 22 5.89 3.52 2.42
N ASP A 23 5.86 4.44 3.39
CA ASP A 23 5.50 5.86 3.18
C ASP A 23 6.76 6.72 2.98
N ASP A 24 7.61 6.27 2.05
CA ASP A 24 8.90 6.87 1.70
C ASP A 24 9.12 6.73 0.19
N GLU A 25 9.60 7.80 -0.46
CA GLU A 25 9.70 7.89 -1.92
C GLU A 25 10.65 6.83 -2.52
N ASP A 26 11.79 6.57 -1.87
CA ASP A 26 12.76 5.57 -2.35
C ASP A 26 12.18 4.16 -2.22
N VAL A 27 11.46 3.90 -1.12
CA VAL A 27 10.77 2.62 -0.91
C VAL A 27 9.69 2.40 -1.97
N ILE A 28 8.86 3.43 -2.24
CA ILE A 28 7.80 3.39 -3.25
C ILE A 28 8.40 3.17 -4.65
N SER A 29 9.44 3.92 -4.99
CA SER A 29 10.16 3.79 -6.27
C SER A 29 10.71 2.37 -6.45
N GLY A 30 11.34 1.83 -5.42
CA GLY A 30 11.81 0.45 -5.41
C GLY A 30 10.70 -0.57 -5.63
N GLN A 31 9.51 -0.38 -5.06
CA GLN A 31 8.37 -1.28 -5.32
C GLN A 31 7.85 -1.16 -6.76
N GLY A 32 8.02 0.00 -7.39
CA GLY A 32 7.57 0.25 -8.76
C GLY A 32 8.31 -0.56 -9.82
N THR A 33 9.50 -1.09 -9.53
CA THR A 33 10.22 -1.93 -10.48
C THR A 33 9.43 -3.19 -10.84
N ILE A 34 8.65 -3.73 -9.90
CA ILE A 34 7.72 -4.85 -10.16
C ILE A 34 6.72 -4.47 -11.25
N GLY A 35 6.20 -3.24 -11.25
CA GLY A 35 5.29 -2.76 -12.28
C GLY A 35 5.94 -2.71 -13.66
N LEU A 36 7.22 -2.31 -13.73
CA LEU A 36 8.00 -2.29 -14.98
C LEU A 36 8.21 -3.72 -15.50
N GLU A 37 8.63 -4.64 -14.61
CA GLU A 37 8.86 -6.05 -14.95
C GLU A 37 7.58 -6.72 -15.46
N LEU A 38 6.44 -6.49 -14.82
CA LEU A 38 5.15 -7.06 -15.24
C LEU A 38 4.76 -6.61 -16.65
N ILE A 39 4.97 -5.34 -17.00
CA ILE A 39 4.62 -4.79 -18.32
C ILE A 39 5.57 -5.31 -19.39
N GLU A 40 6.85 -5.46 -19.08
CA GLU A 40 7.84 -6.03 -20.01
C GLU A 40 7.54 -7.51 -20.29
N GLN A 41 7.16 -8.27 -19.26
CA GLN A 41 6.99 -9.73 -19.35
C GLN A 41 5.62 -10.15 -19.89
N ILE A 42 4.57 -9.32 -19.73
CA ILE A 42 3.19 -9.70 -20.07
C ILE A 42 2.65 -8.80 -21.18
N GLN A 43 2.70 -9.32 -22.41
CA GLN A 43 2.09 -8.64 -23.56
C GLN A 43 0.56 -8.55 -23.37
N GLY A 44 0.00 -7.35 -23.56
CA GLY A 44 -1.45 -7.14 -23.43
C GLY A 44 -1.97 -7.12 -21.99
N LEU A 45 -1.09 -6.88 -21.01
CA LEU A 45 -1.49 -6.68 -19.62
C LEU A 45 -2.54 -5.56 -19.51
N TYR A 46 -3.69 -5.89 -18.91
CA TYR A 46 -4.84 -4.98 -18.81
C TYR A 46 -5.25 -4.66 -17.37
N THR A 47 -4.91 -5.54 -16.42
CA THR A 47 -5.24 -5.37 -15.00
C THR A 47 -4.11 -5.92 -14.13
N ILE A 48 -3.78 -5.20 -13.05
CA ILE A 48 -2.86 -5.64 -12.01
C ILE A 48 -3.61 -5.60 -10.67
N ILE A 49 -3.62 -6.74 -9.97
CA ILE A 49 -4.23 -6.89 -8.65
C ILE A 49 -3.11 -6.88 -7.62
N VAL A 50 -3.17 -5.96 -6.66
CA VAL A 50 -2.07 -5.73 -5.72
C VAL A 50 -2.57 -5.80 -4.28
N PRO A 51 -1.93 -6.57 -3.39
CA PRO A 51 -2.26 -6.55 -1.97
C PRO A 51 -1.91 -5.20 -1.35
N VAL A 52 -2.75 -4.72 -0.44
CA VAL A 52 -2.63 -3.41 0.19
C VAL A 52 -2.49 -3.56 1.70
N GLY A 53 -1.30 -3.23 2.20
CA GLY A 53 -1.07 -2.89 3.60
C GLY A 53 -0.89 -1.38 3.74
N GLY A 54 0.34 -0.91 3.93
CA GLY A 54 0.66 0.53 4.03
C GLY A 54 0.63 1.31 2.71
N GLY A 55 0.47 0.61 1.58
CA GLY A 55 0.21 1.20 0.27
C GLY A 55 1.44 1.43 -0.62
N GLY A 56 2.65 1.20 -0.13
CA GLY A 56 3.88 1.45 -0.90
C GLY A 56 3.97 0.60 -2.18
N LEU A 57 3.61 -0.68 -2.09
CA LEU A 57 3.62 -1.60 -3.23
C LEU A 57 2.63 -1.20 -4.33
N ILE A 58 1.34 -1.05 -3.98
CA ILE A 58 0.31 -0.65 -4.94
C ILE A 58 0.59 0.71 -5.56
N LEU A 59 1.13 1.66 -4.77
CA LEU A 59 1.50 2.97 -5.29
C LEU A 59 2.64 2.87 -6.30
N GLY A 60 3.74 2.19 -5.95
CA GLY A 60 4.89 2.03 -6.84
C GLY A 60 4.50 1.37 -8.16
N ILE A 61 3.76 0.25 -8.09
CA ILE A 61 3.24 -0.45 -9.28
C ILE A 61 2.31 0.46 -10.08
N ALA A 62 1.41 1.20 -9.43
CA ALA A 62 0.47 2.07 -10.11
C ALA A 62 1.19 3.19 -10.88
N ILE A 63 2.18 3.85 -10.27
CA ILE A 63 2.98 4.90 -10.93
C ILE A 63 3.69 4.32 -12.15
N ALA A 64 4.41 3.20 -11.99
CA ALA A 64 5.13 2.57 -13.09
C ALA A 64 4.17 2.19 -14.24
N ALA A 65 3.06 1.54 -13.90
CA ALA A 65 2.12 1.05 -14.90
C ALA A 65 1.38 2.17 -15.63
N LYS A 66 0.88 3.17 -14.89
CA LYS A 66 0.14 4.29 -15.47
C LYS A 66 1.02 5.21 -16.29
N THR A 67 2.31 5.32 -15.98
CA THR A 67 3.26 6.09 -16.79
C THR A 67 3.45 5.48 -18.18
N LEU A 68 3.39 4.15 -18.31
CA LEU A 68 3.58 3.44 -19.57
C LEU A 68 2.28 3.21 -20.34
N ASN A 69 1.19 2.92 -19.64
CA ASN A 69 -0.13 2.69 -20.23
C ASN A 69 -1.25 3.03 -19.24
N LEU A 70 -1.96 4.13 -19.50
CA LEU A 70 -3.06 4.61 -18.66
C LEU A 70 -4.27 3.67 -18.61
N GLU A 71 -4.43 2.78 -19.60
CA GLU A 71 -5.54 1.82 -19.68
C GLU A 71 -5.39 0.66 -18.69
N ILE A 72 -4.19 0.39 -18.18
CA ILE A 72 -3.96 -0.70 -17.21
C ILE A 72 -4.72 -0.40 -15.92
N LYS A 73 -5.63 -1.27 -15.52
CA LYS A 73 -6.41 -1.12 -14.28
C LYS A 73 -5.60 -1.61 -13.08
N ILE A 74 -5.56 -0.80 -12.03
CA ILE A 74 -4.93 -1.18 -10.76
C ILE A 74 -6.05 -1.44 -9.75
N ILE A 75 -6.08 -2.65 -9.20
CA ILE A 75 -7.06 -3.08 -8.19
C ILE A 75 -6.32 -3.39 -6.90
N GLY A 76 -6.68 -2.70 -5.82
CA GLY A 76 -6.17 -2.98 -4.48
C GLY A 76 -6.97 -4.06 -3.78
N VAL A 77 -6.29 -4.93 -3.05
CA VAL A 77 -6.91 -5.98 -2.23
C VAL A 77 -6.51 -5.82 -0.78
N GLU A 78 -7.49 -5.68 0.10
CA GLU A 78 -7.31 -5.64 1.55
C GLU A 78 -7.99 -6.84 2.22
N VAL A 79 -7.57 -7.18 3.44
CA VAL A 79 -8.38 -8.07 4.30
C VAL A 79 -9.54 -7.29 4.90
N GLU A 80 -10.73 -7.88 4.91
CA GLU A 80 -11.93 -7.29 5.51
C GLU A 80 -11.73 -6.87 6.97
N ASN A 81 -10.84 -7.58 7.69
CA ASN A 81 -10.56 -7.34 9.09
C ASN A 81 -9.75 -6.06 9.34
N VAL A 82 -8.94 -5.60 8.37
CA VAL A 82 -8.07 -4.42 8.50
C VAL A 82 -8.05 -3.61 7.18
N PRO A 83 -9.20 -3.01 6.76
CA PRO A 83 -9.33 -2.39 5.44
C PRO A 83 -8.95 -0.90 5.46
N SER A 84 -7.68 -0.61 5.76
CA SER A 84 -7.19 0.75 6.04
C SER A 84 -7.33 1.74 4.87
N LEU A 85 -7.06 1.33 3.64
CA LEU A 85 -7.19 2.13 2.42
C LEU A 85 -8.65 2.36 2.07
N THR A 86 -9.48 1.31 2.13
CA THR A 86 -10.94 1.39 1.91
C THR A 86 -11.55 2.42 2.86
N LYS A 87 -11.16 2.37 4.14
CA LYS A 87 -11.61 3.36 5.14
C LYS A 87 -11.05 4.74 4.84
N ALA A 88 -9.77 4.88 4.49
CA ALA A 88 -9.21 6.18 4.12
C ALA A 88 -9.95 6.84 2.94
N PHE A 89 -10.34 6.06 1.93
CA PHE A 89 -11.16 6.52 0.81
C PHE A 89 -12.56 6.95 1.26
N GLN A 90 -13.23 6.14 2.10
CA GLN A 90 -14.55 6.46 2.64
C GLN A 90 -14.57 7.79 3.40
N PHE A 91 -13.52 8.09 4.17
CA PHE A 91 -13.41 9.30 4.99
C PHE A 91 -12.68 10.45 4.29
N GLY A 92 -12.14 10.25 3.09
CA GLY A 92 -11.39 11.24 2.34
C GLY A 92 -10.05 11.64 2.94
N LYS A 93 -9.51 10.86 3.90
CA LYS A 93 -8.21 11.11 4.56
C LYS A 93 -7.65 9.83 5.16
N SER A 94 -6.33 9.74 5.30
CA SER A 94 -5.69 8.65 6.06
C SER A 94 -6.19 8.65 7.52
N ILE A 95 -6.85 7.56 7.89
CA ILE A 95 -7.33 7.31 9.25
C ILE A 95 -6.78 5.98 9.78
N GLU A 96 -6.73 5.86 11.09
CA GLU A 96 -6.40 4.62 11.77
C GLU A 96 -7.67 3.78 11.91
N VAL A 97 -7.57 2.50 11.54
CA VAL A 97 -8.62 1.49 11.76
C VAL A 97 -8.32 0.68 13.00
N GLU A 98 -9.36 0.11 13.60
CA GLU A 98 -9.20 -0.74 14.79
C GLU A 98 -8.29 -1.94 14.49
N PRO A 99 -7.35 -2.25 15.40
CA PRO A 99 -6.55 -3.46 15.28
C PRO A 99 -7.44 -4.69 15.22
N SER A 100 -7.21 -5.55 14.25
CA SER A 100 -7.89 -6.84 14.15
C SER A 100 -6.90 -7.97 13.91
N LYS A 101 -7.29 -9.18 14.29
CA LYS A 101 -6.50 -10.38 14.00
C LYS A 101 -6.72 -10.76 12.53
N THR A 102 -5.63 -11.08 11.86
CA THR A 102 -5.63 -11.53 10.47
C THR A 102 -4.49 -12.54 10.28
N ILE A 103 -4.69 -13.50 9.39
CA ILE A 103 -3.62 -14.41 8.94
C ILE A 103 -2.70 -13.73 7.91
N ALA A 104 -3.14 -12.63 7.31
CA ALA A 104 -2.36 -11.82 6.37
C ALA A 104 -1.52 -10.77 7.10
N ASP A 105 -0.52 -11.23 7.87
CA ASP A 105 0.36 -10.41 8.69
C ASP A 105 1.10 -9.31 7.89
N GLY A 106 1.56 -9.62 6.68
CA GLY A 106 2.26 -8.69 5.79
C GLY A 106 1.44 -7.47 5.34
N ILE A 107 0.12 -7.52 5.45
CA ILE A 107 -0.78 -6.40 5.14
C ILE A 107 -1.63 -5.96 6.35
N ASN A 108 -1.30 -6.41 7.55
CA ASN A 108 -1.94 -5.98 8.80
C ASN A 108 -1.50 -4.56 9.20
N VAL A 109 -1.90 -3.58 8.40
CA VAL A 109 -1.54 -2.17 8.58
C VAL A 109 -2.79 -1.38 8.94
N GLN A 110 -2.81 -0.79 10.14
CA GLN A 110 -3.97 -0.08 10.66
C GLN A 110 -4.15 1.32 10.06
N LYS A 111 -3.11 1.87 9.45
CA LYS A 111 -3.15 3.22 8.90
C LYS A 111 -2.34 3.28 7.62
N ILE A 112 -2.99 3.65 6.54
CA ILE A 112 -2.36 3.87 5.24
C ILE A 112 -1.38 5.05 5.31
N GLY A 113 -0.28 4.97 4.55
CA GLY A 113 0.66 6.09 4.39
C GLY A 113 -0.01 7.36 3.85
N LEU A 114 0.57 8.52 4.16
CA LEU A 114 0.06 9.80 3.69
C LEU A 114 0.35 9.99 2.20
N ILE A 115 1.58 9.71 1.77
CA ILE A 115 1.97 9.79 0.35
C ILE A 115 1.18 8.75 -0.44
N THR A 116 1.09 7.53 0.11
CA THR A 116 0.40 6.42 -0.53
C THR A 116 -1.09 6.72 -0.72
N PHE A 117 -1.78 7.25 0.30
CA PHE A 117 -3.19 7.63 0.18
C PHE A 117 -3.43 8.71 -0.89
N GLU A 118 -2.63 9.78 -0.89
CA GLU A 118 -2.87 10.92 -1.79
C GLU A 118 -2.80 10.53 -3.25
N ILE A 119 -1.86 9.65 -3.61
CA ILE A 119 -1.66 9.23 -5.00
C ILE A 119 -2.55 8.04 -5.37
N CYS A 120 -2.86 7.13 -4.43
CA CYS A 120 -3.82 6.05 -4.69
C CYS A 120 -5.17 6.58 -5.20
N LYS A 121 -5.63 7.75 -4.73
CA LYS A 121 -6.86 8.41 -5.24
C LYS A 121 -6.84 8.70 -6.75
N GLN A 122 -5.65 8.83 -7.34
CA GLN A 122 -5.48 9.18 -8.74
C GLN A 122 -5.39 7.95 -9.66
N TYR A 123 -4.79 6.86 -9.17
CA TYR A 123 -4.39 5.74 -10.03
C TYR A 123 -5.05 4.40 -9.72
N VAL A 124 -5.56 4.20 -8.50
CA VAL A 124 -6.23 2.95 -8.12
C VAL A 124 -7.68 3.01 -8.57
N ALA A 125 -8.06 2.09 -9.45
CA ALA A 125 -9.40 2.06 -10.06
C ALA A 125 -10.45 1.50 -9.09
N GLU A 126 -10.07 0.50 -8.30
CA GLU A 126 -10.96 -0.20 -7.39
C GLU A 126 -10.18 -0.73 -6.18
N ILE A 127 -10.84 -0.79 -5.03
CA ILE A 127 -10.33 -1.44 -3.83
C ILE A 127 -11.37 -2.47 -3.40
N VAL A 128 -10.95 -3.72 -3.27
CA VAL A 128 -11.80 -4.82 -2.82
C VAL A 128 -11.28 -5.37 -1.49
N THR A 129 -12.21 -5.84 -0.66
CA THR A 129 -11.87 -6.52 0.59
C THR A 129 -12.18 -8.01 0.47
N VAL A 130 -11.32 -8.85 1.07
CA VAL A 130 -11.52 -10.31 1.10
C VAL A 130 -11.63 -10.83 2.52
N SER A 131 -12.57 -11.76 2.73
CA SER A 131 -12.77 -12.42 4.02
C SER A 131 -11.77 -13.56 4.24
N GLU A 132 -11.35 -13.75 5.48
CA GLU A 132 -10.47 -14.89 5.88
C GLU A 132 -11.25 -16.11 6.37
N LYS A 133 -12.60 -16.05 6.30
CA LYS A 133 -13.45 -17.19 6.67
C LYS A 133 -13.25 -18.31 5.66
N ARG A 134 -12.94 -19.50 6.14
CA ARG A 134 -13.01 -20.72 5.32
C ARG A 134 -14.48 -21.04 5.10
N GLY A 135 -14.90 -21.09 3.84
CA GLY A 135 -16.22 -21.59 3.43
C GLY A 135 -16.35 -23.09 3.61
#